data_AF-A0A2Z2J154-F1
#
_entry.id   AF-A0A2Z2J154-F1
#
_cell.length_a   1.000
_cell.length_b   1.000
_cell.length_c   1.000
_cell.angle_alpha   90.00
_cell.angle_beta   90.00
_cell.angle_gamma   90.00
#
_symmetry.space_group_name_H-M   'P 1'
#
loop_
_entity.id
_entity.type
_entity.pdbx_description
1 polymer ?
#
loop_
_entity_poly.entity_id
_entity_poly.type
_entity_poly.pdbx_seq_one_letter_code
_entity_poly.pdbx_strand_id
1 'polypeptide(L)'
;MLTASGMAAALVMGGVVVVPNLLDNEPAAQAVTAAPGSSEETAINTTVPAGSTRSVNGFVGLQTGGTMQSNLSDPNVAPMSGVKVFAQWFEKDGTASPIYTTTTGADGQFHIGMTSFTDAKGVRRNFDADPNLPEGEKLRVWSINPDTSQYNLLYSYGQEQIMPEGNIANTEAGTTQSVGSDTYNDIKIAYSPIANNTVMHNLANAAANTPTGSYGQYSGTVFWNQTNAAAGALLWQNYQSVNGVDSVVPDVTVYGSYLSDYALSRIYDPATMAAIGYKGSVRDAGWSTKQELALQQWIKQQMAAEGQQKWIAETVQAKTDANGKYTLQFRGTWGNSWNDRGILSPPYTWHNLADSAATGSWANGNMQSKHVNSDWMFFSMQDMPGISINSPFNYNGYTGDTSSNLTSAGTLAGWPSNWGGSLDYASNLSFALYPGNLKFDVTPYDSFSNFATAGQAIETTTTGLQYDKIGTVRYQIAWFDEAGKELTQYTCPPVAPDASGTLPSCGFVTDPNLKKTTTYTARLFAVSPSGVRDGLAITQDSFTVKPLPASGHYGAHLWFYNRGSKQHWFRCGAAF
;
A
#
# COMPACT_ATOMS: atom_id res chain seq x y z
N MET A 1 -49.59 -16.67 42.42
CA MET A 1 -50.32 -15.97 43.50
C MET A 1 -49.68 -14.60 43.69
N LEU A 2 -50.53 -13.57 43.58
CA LEU A 2 -50.51 -12.18 44.11
C LEU A 2 -49.34 -11.79 45.05
N THR A 3 -48.82 -10.57 45.15
CA THR A 3 -49.22 -9.17 44.80
C THR A 3 -48.02 -8.27 45.16
N ALA A 4 -47.57 -7.29 44.36
CA ALA A 4 -48.10 -5.94 44.07
C ALA A 4 -47.76 -4.84 45.10
N SER A 5 -47.04 -3.80 44.64
CA SER A 5 -47.17 -2.37 44.98
C SER A 5 -46.06 -1.62 44.21
N GLY A 6 -46.26 -0.66 43.31
CA GLY A 6 -47.39 0.24 43.05
C GLY A 6 -47.11 1.61 43.66
N MET A 7 -46.58 2.56 42.89
CA MET A 7 -46.82 3.99 43.12
C MET A 7 -46.56 4.82 41.86
N ALA A 8 -47.62 5.47 41.38
CA ALA A 8 -47.61 6.54 40.40
C ALA A 8 -47.78 7.87 41.16
N ALA A 9 -47.11 8.93 40.71
CA ALA A 9 -47.45 10.30 41.08
C ALA A 9 -47.24 11.21 39.87
N ALA A 10 -48.27 12.01 39.61
CA ALA A 10 -48.44 12.91 38.50
C ALA A 10 -47.49 14.11 38.53
N LEU A 11 -47.12 14.62 37.35
CA LEU A 11 -46.60 15.98 37.22
C LEU A 11 -47.56 16.85 36.41
N VAL A 12 -47.77 18.03 36.99
CA VAL A 12 -48.71 19.09 36.66
C VAL A 12 -48.26 19.83 35.41
N MET A 13 -49.22 20.10 34.51
CA MET A 13 -49.05 21.03 33.39
C MET A 13 -48.89 22.47 33.93
N GLY A 14 -47.73 23.06 33.70
CA GLY A 14 -47.47 24.49 33.83
C GLY A 14 -46.84 25.00 32.54
N GLY A 15 -47.62 25.75 31.75
CA GLY A 15 -47.16 26.30 30.48
C GLY A 15 -46.12 27.40 30.66
N VAL A 16 -44.99 27.25 29.98
CA VAL A 16 -44.12 28.37 29.59
C VAL A 16 -44.30 28.54 28.09
N VAL A 17 -44.91 29.66 27.70
CA VAL A 17 -44.95 30.11 26.30
C VAL A 17 -43.55 30.59 25.97
N VAL A 18 -42.77 29.75 25.30
CA VAL A 18 -41.55 30.19 24.61
C VAL A 18 -41.98 30.69 23.24
N VAL A 19 -41.91 32.00 23.04
CA VAL A 19 -42.03 32.62 21.71
C VAL A 19 -40.81 32.16 20.91
N PRO A 20 -40.96 31.47 19.76
CA PRO A 20 -39.81 31.16 18.93
C PRO A 20 -39.29 32.46 18.33
N ASN A 21 -38.03 32.79 18.62
CA ASN A 21 -37.27 33.77 17.83
C ASN A 21 -37.16 33.23 16.40
N LEU A 22 -37.76 33.94 15.44
CA LEU A 22 -37.73 33.66 14.01
C LEU A 22 -36.41 34.11 13.35
N LEU A 23 -35.24 33.74 13.92
CA LEU A 23 -33.93 34.16 13.38
C LEU A 23 -32.80 33.12 13.56
N ASP A 24 -33.08 31.82 13.51
CA ASP A 24 -32.04 30.79 13.36
C ASP A 24 -32.40 29.84 12.21
N ASN A 25 -32.16 30.27 10.98
CA ASN A 25 -32.06 29.37 9.84
C ASN A 25 -30.57 29.01 9.66
N GLU A 26 -30.04 28.17 10.55
CA GLU A 26 -28.97 27.28 10.09
C GLU A 26 -29.62 26.23 9.20
N PRO A 27 -29.16 26.02 7.96
CA PRO A 27 -29.60 24.85 7.21
C PRO A 27 -29.10 23.63 7.97
N ALA A 28 -30.04 22.90 8.58
CA ALA A 28 -29.79 21.56 9.08
C ALA A 28 -29.08 20.78 7.98
N ALA A 29 -27.85 20.33 8.26
CA ALA A 29 -27.09 19.46 7.39
C ALA A 29 -27.95 18.23 7.08
N GLN A 30 -28.58 18.21 5.91
CA GLN A 30 -29.17 17.00 5.38
C GLN A 30 -28.03 16.00 5.30
N ALA A 31 -28.19 14.84 5.95
CA ALA A 31 -27.34 13.70 5.69
C ALA A 31 -27.54 13.33 4.21
N VAL A 32 -26.72 13.91 3.34
CA VAL A 32 -26.67 13.60 1.92
C VAL A 32 -26.25 12.13 1.85
N THR A 33 -27.12 11.25 1.37
CA THR A 33 -26.70 9.90 1.00
C THR A 33 -25.55 10.03 0.02
N ALA A 34 -24.36 9.54 0.40
CA ALA A 34 -23.15 9.64 -0.42
C ALA A 34 -23.43 9.13 -1.83
N ALA A 35 -22.98 9.88 -2.84
CA ALA A 35 -23.31 9.58 -4.21
C ALA A 35 -22.63 8.27 -4.67
N PRO A 36 -23.22 7.53 -5.62
CA PRO A 36 -22.57 6.35 -6.19
C PRO A 36 -21.19 6.70 -6.74
N GLY A 37 -20.16 5.99 -6.29
CA GLY A 37 -18.77 6.19 -6.71
C GLY A 37 -18.01 7.28 -5.96
N SER A 38 -18.60 7.95 -4.94
CA SER A 38 -17.90 8.97 -4.15
C SER A 38 -17.00 8.40 -3.05
N SER A 39 -17.04 7.10 -2.81
CA SER A 39 -16.25 6.41 -1.79
C SER A 39 -16.09 4.93 -2.14
N GLU A 40 -15.26 4.20 -1.41
CA GLU A 40 -15.16 2.74 -1.57
C GLU A 40 -16.46 2.02 -1.21
N GLU A 41 -17.20 2.57 -0.26
CA GLU A 41 -18.47 2.07 0.24
C GLU A 41 -19.59 2.27 -0.79
N THR A 42 -19.52 3.36 -1.56
CA THR A 42 -20.49 3.68 -2.63
C THR A 42 -19.99 3.33 -4.04
N ALA A 43 -18.80 2.74 -4.17
CA ALA A 43 -18.17 2.41 -5.45
C ALA A 43 -19.11 1.65 -6.40
N ILE A 44 -19.07 2.01 -7.68
CA ILE A 44 -19.96 1.47 -8.70
C ILE A 44 -19.41 0.12 -9.18
N ASN A 45 -20.14 -0.97 -8.95
CA ASN A 45 -19.74 -2.27 -9.46
C ASN A 45 -19.93 -2.34 -10.99
N THR A 46 -18.83 -2.53 -11.72
CA THR A 46 -18.81 -2.57 -13.18
C THR A 46 -18.02 -3.76 -13.70
N THR A 47 -18.31 -4.97 -13.20
CA THR A 47 -17.71 -6.20 -13.75
C THR A 47 -18.06 -6.36 -15.23
N VAL A 48 -17.04 -6.55 -16.08
CA VAL A 48 -17.19 -6.80 -17.53
C VAL A 48 -16.49 -8.10 -17.95
N PRO A 49 -16.82 -8.69 -19.11
CA PRO A 49 -16.06 -9.82 -19.64
C PRO A 49 -14.60 -9.45 -19.97
N ALA A 50 -13.70 -10.43 -19.89
CA ALA A 50 -12.32 -10.27 -20.34
C ALA A 50 -12.23 -9.77 -21.79
N GLY A 51 -11.31 -8.83 -22.06
CA GLY A 51 -11.13 -8.24 -23.38
C GLY A 51 -12.16 -7.17 -23.78
N SER A 52 -13.04 -6.77 -22.85
CA SER A 52 -13.93 -5.63 -23.09
C SER A 52 -13.13 -4.34 -23.30
N THR A 53 -13.55 -3.49 -24.23
CA THR A 53 -12.98 -2.15 -24.41
C THR A 53 -13.33 -1.24 -23.22
N ARG A 54 -12.58 -0.14 -23.03
CA ARG A 54 -12.85 0.86 -21.99
C ARG A 54 -12.84 0.24 -20.60
N SER A 55 -11.74 -0.45 -20.30
CA SER A 55 -11.65 -1.30 -19.12
C SER A 55 -10.25 -1.33 -18.49
N VAL A 56 -10.23 -1.68 -17.21
CA VAL A 56 -9.02 -1.93 -16.44
C VAL A 56 -9.00 -3.40 -16.05
N ASN A 57 -7.99 -4.12 -16.52
CA ASN A 57 -7.89 -5.57 -16.41
C ASN A 57 -6.60 -5.97 -15.70
N GLY A 58 -6.69 -7.03 -14.90
CA GLY A 58 -5.54 -7.48 -14.13
C GLY A 58 -5.82 -8.72 -13.30
N PHE A 59 -4.96 -8.95 -12.32
CA PHE A 59 -5.09 -10.06 -11.38
C PHE A 59 -4.64 -9.70 -9.96
N VAL A 60 -5.17 -10.45 -9.00
CA VAL A 60 -4.69 -10.48 -7.61
C VAL A 60 -4.13 -11.87 -7.32
N GLY A 61 -2.90 -11.91 -6.80
CA GLY A 61 -2.23 -13.17 -6.47
C GLY A 61 -1.48 -13.14 -5.14
N LEU A 62 -1.40 -14.30 -4.49
CA LEU A 62 -0.53 -14.56 -3.36
C LEU A 62 0.84 -14.98 -3.90
N GLN A 63 1.81 -14.08 -3.85
CA GLN A 63 3.14 -14.30 -4.39
C GLN A 63 4.12 -14.74 -3.31
N THR A 64 4.74 -15.91 -3.53
CA THR A 64 5.66 -16.55 -2.59
C THR A 64 7.08 -16.72 -3.14
N GLY A 65 7.54 -15.75 -3.91
CA GLY A 65 8.87 -15.74 -4.56
C GLY A 65 8.82 -15.10 -5.94
N GLY A 66 9.86 -15.30 -6.76
CA GLY A 66 9.93 -14.81 -8.16
C GLY A 66 10.16 -13.31 -8.33
N THR A 67 10.01 -12.83 -9.55
CA THR A 67 10.30 -11.44 -9.93
C THR A 67 9.08 -10.53 -9.77
N MET A 68 9.28 -9.22 -9.93
CA MET A 68 8.19 -8.26 -9.93
C MET A 68 7.20 -8.51 -11.09
N GLN A 69 7.66 -9.11 -12.19
CA GLN A 69 6.85 -9.50 -13.34
C GLN A 69 6.14 -10.84 -13.19
N SER A 70 6.32 -11.57 -12.07
CA SER A 70 5.65 -12.85 -11.90
C SER A 70 4.13 -12.67 -11.96
N ASN A 71 3.47 -13.55 -12.70
CA ASN A 71 2.04 -13.54 -12.99
C ASN A 71 1.39 -14.88 -12.62
N LEU A 72 0.07 -15.01 -12.83
CA LEU A 72 -0.70 -16.20 -12.43
C LEU A 72 -0.26 -17.52 -13.11
N SER A 73 0.49 -17.46 -14.22
CA SER A 73 1.04 -18.66 -14.84
C SER A 73 2.32 -19.14 -14.15
N ASP A 74 2.93 -18.30 -13.30
CA ASP A 74 4.12 -18.66 -12.56
C ASP A 74 3.79 -19.50 -11.32
N PRO A 75 4.57 -20.54 -11.03
CA PRO A 75 4.29 -21.48 -9.95
C PRO A 75 4.39 -20.87 -8.54
N ASN A 76 4.95 -19.67 -8.41
CA ASN A 76 5.09 -18.89 -7.17
C ASN A 76 4.00 -17.83 -6.99
N VAL A 77 2.95 -17.82 -7.81
CA VAL A 77 1.82 -16.91 -7.68
C VAL A 77 0.53 -17.72 -7.67
N ALA A 78 -0.11 -17.82 -6.51
CA ALA A 78 -1.42 -18.46 -6.40
C ALA A 78 -2.54 -17.43 -6.64
N PRO A 79 -3.58 -17.72 -7.43
CA PRO A 79 -4.70 -16.80 -7.64
C PRO A 79 -5.46 -16.54 -6.33
N MET A 80 -5.87 -15.30 -6.10
CA MET A 80 -6.69 -14.91 -4.95
C MET A 80 -8.10 -14.52 -5.40
N SER A 81 -9.08 -15.35 -5.07
CA SER A 81 -10.49 -15.12 -5.37
C SER A 81 -11.18 -14.26 -4.32
N GLY A 82 -12.19 -13.48 -4.72
CA GLY A 82 -13.02 -12.73 -3.76
C GLY A 82 -12.41 -11.41 -3.29
N VAL A 83 -11.30 -10.96 -3.88
CA VAL A 83 -10.64 -9.70 -3.51
C VAL A 83 -11.36 -8.54 -4.21
N LYS A 84 -11.75 -7.51 -3.44
CA LYS A 84 -12.36 -6.30 -4.00
C LYS A 84 -11.27 -5.38 -4.54
N VAL A 85 -11.41 -5.01 -5.82
CA VAL A 85 -10.47 -4.15 -6.55
C VAL A 85 -11.20 -2.90 -7.00
N PHE A 86 -10.51 -1.77 -6.98
CA PHE A 86 -11.07 -0.46 -7.32
C PHE A 86 -10.20 0.23 -8.37
N ALA A 87 -10.84 1.03 -9.20
CA ALA A 87 -10.18 1.88 -10.17
C ALA A 87 -10.87 3.24 -10.26
N GLN A 88 -10.06 4.29 -10.42
CA GLN A 88 -10.52 5.66 -10.64
C GLN A 88 -9.56 6.34 -11.60
N TRP A 89 -10.09 7.05 -12.60
CA TRP A 89 -9.28 7.90 -13.47
C TRP A 89 -9.49 9.38 -13.22
N PHE A 90 -8.51 10.16 -13.67
CA PHE A 90 -8.41 11.59 -13.47
C PHE A 90 -8.03 12.28 -14.77
N GLU A 91 -8.73 13.35 -15.08
CA GLU A 91 -8.47 14.24 -16.20
C GLU A 91 -7.36 15.24 -15.85
N LYS A 92 -6.70 15.78 -16.87
CA LYS A 92 -5.66 16.82 -16.75
C LYS A 92 -6.17 18.10 -16.08
N ASP A 93 -7.44 18.43 -16.26
CA ASP A 93 -8.09 19.57 -15.60
C ASP A 93 -8.41 19.30 -14.12
N GLY A 94 -8.05 18.11 -13.61
CA GLY A 94 -8.24 17.69 -12.24
C GLY A 94 -9.54 16.94 -11.97
N THR A 95 -10.46 16.88 -12.95
CA THR A 95 -11.74 16.16 -12.79
C THR A 95 -11.49 14.69 -12.48
N ALA A 96 -11.97 14.24 -11.31
CA ALA A 96 -11.99 12.84 -10.93
C ALA A 96 -13.26 12.15 -11.45
N SER A 97 -13.10 10.93 -11.93
CA SER A 97 -14.22 10.02 -12.23
C SER A 97 -14.83 9.44 -10.95
N PRO A 98 -16.04 8.83 -11.03
CA PRO A 98 -16.52 7.94 -9.99
C PRO A 98 -15.53 6.80 -9.71
N ILE A 99 -15.56 6.27 -8.49
CA ILE A 99 -14.84 5.06 -8.14
C ILE A 99 -15.60 3.84 -8.67
N TYR A 100 -14.92 3.04 -9.49
CA TYR A 100 -15.42 1.78 -10.04
C TYR A 100 -14.83 0.60 -9.30
N THR A 101 -15.56 -0.50 -9.20
CA THR A 101 -15.10 -1.70 -8.48
C THR A 101 -15.55 -3.00 -9.13
N THR A 102 -14.83 -4.06 -8.83
CA THR A 102 -15.21 -5.44 -9.12
C THR A 102 -14.62 -6.36 -8.03
N THR A 103 -14.90 -7.65 -8.14
CA THR A 103 -14.32 -8.67 -7.27
C THR A 103 -13.61 -9.71 -8.14
N THR A 104 -12.45 -10.19 -7.70
CA THR A 104 -11.68 -11.20 -8.44
C THR A 104 -12.43 -12.52 -8.56
N GLY A 105 -12.30 -13.15 -9.73
CA GLY A 105 -12.81 -14.50 -9.99
C GLY A 105 -12.03 -15.59 -9.27
N ALA A 106 -12.46 -16.85 -9.43
CA ALA A 106 -11.77 -18.02 -8.87
C ALA A 106 -10.34 -18.20 -9.42
N ASP A 107 -10.09 -17.67 -10.61
CA ASP A 107 -8.80 -17.61 -11.28
C ASP A 107 -7.95 -16.40 -10.87
N GLY A 108 -8.42 -15.58 -9.92
CA GLY A 108 -7.70 -14.40 -9.42
C GLY A 108 -7.75 -13.19 -10.36
N GLN A 109 -8.43 -13.28 -11.51
CA GLN A 109 -8.52 -12.19 -12.47
C GLN A 109 -9.63 -11.20 -12.13
N PHE A 110 -9.46 -9.95 -12.54
CA PHE A 110 -10.47 -8.91 -12.46
C PHE A 110 -10.56 -8.09 -13.75
N HIS A 111 -11.77 -7.61 -14.04
CA HIS A 111 -12.10 -6.79 -15.19
C HIS A 111 -13.11 -5.71 -14.78
N ILE A 112 -12.69 -4.45 -14.80
CA ILE A 112 -13.51 -3.29 -14.40
C ILE A 112 -13.84 -2.48 -15.65
N GLY A 113 -15.13 -2.29 -15.94
CA GLY A 113 -15.60 -1.40 -17.00
C GLY A 113 -15.59 0.06 -16.53
N MET A 114 -14.97 0.93 -17.31
CA MET A 114 -14.80 2.34 -17.00
C MET A 114 -15.88 3.16 -17.72
N THR A 115 -17.03 3.34 -17.06
CA THR A 115 -18.22 3.90 -17.70
C THR A 115 -18.16 5.42 -17.85
N SER A 116 -18.55 5.97 -18.99
CA SER A 116 -18.63 7.43 -19.18
C SER A 116 -19.56 8.09 -18.15
N PHE A 117 -19.25 9.33 -17.77
CA PHE A 117 -20.13 10.17 -16.94
C PHE A 117 -20.26 11.58 -17.54
N THR A 118 -21.18 12.37 -17.01
CA THR A 118 -21.34 13.79 -17.39
C THR A 118 -20.97 14.66 -16.21
N ASP A 119 -19.99 15.54 -16.40
CA ASP A 119 -19.52 16.42 -15.33
C ASP A 119 -20.47 17.62 -15.09
N ALA A 120 -20.16 18.45 -14.10
CA ALA A 120 -20.98 19.61 -13.75
C ALA A 120 -21.06 20.69 -14.85
N LYS A 121 -20.15 20.64 -15.84
CA LYS A 121 -20.10 21.54 -17.00
C LYS A 121 -20.93 20.99 -18.18
N GLY A 122 -21.52 19.81 -18.03
CA GLY A 122 -22.29 19.13 -19.08
C GLY A 122 -21.40 18.42 -20.11
N VAL A 123 -20.11 18.26 -19.83
CA VAL A 123 -19.18 17.55 -20.70
C VAL A 123 -19.28 16.06 -20.42
N ARG A 124 -19.45 15.26 -21.47
CA ARG A 124 -19.38 13.80 -21.34
C ARG A 124 -17.91 13.38 -21.30
N ARG A 125 -17.50 12.85 -20.15
CA ARG A 125 -16.15 12.32 -19.90
C ARG A 125 -16.10 10.84 -20.24
N ASN A 126 -15.04 10.44 -20.91
CA ASN A 126 -14.84 9.11 -21.43
C ASN A 126 -13.46 8.63 -20.99
N PHE A 127 -13.40 7.46 -20.38
CA PHE A 127 -12.13 6.74 -20.21
C PHE A 127 -11.56 6.30 -21.56
N ASP A 128 -10.44 6.87 -21.95
CA ASP A 128 -9.73 6.63 -23.20
C ASP A 128 -8.37 5.92 -22.95
N ALA A 129 -7.97 5.80 -21.68
CA ALA A 129 -6.76 5.12 -21.22
C ALA A 129 -5.50 5.66 -21.90
N ASP A 130 -5.42 6.97 -22.20
CA ASP A 130 -4.29 7.58 -22.90
C ASP A 130 -3.80 8.87 -22.20
N PRO A 131 -2.64 8.83 -21.52
CA PRO A 131 -2.06 9.98 -20.82
C PRO A 131 -1.47 11.03 -21.79
N ASN A 132 -1.37 10.72 -23.08
CA ASN A 132 -0.82 11.61 -24.10
C ASN A 132 -1.89 12.42 -24.86
N LEU A 133 -3.16 12.08 -24.69
CA LEU A 133 -4.27 12.88 -25.23
C LEU A 133 -4.38 14.24 -24.51
N PRO A 134 -5.08 15.23 -25.09
CA PRO A 134 -5.33 16.53 -24.44
C PRO A 134 -5.92 16.41 -23.03
N GLU A 135 -6.77 15.40 -22.84
CA GLU A 135 -7.40 14.96 -21.60
C GLU A 135 -6.38 14.48 -20.56
N GLY A 136 -5.24 13.92 -21.01
CA GLY A 136 -4.10 13.55 -20.17
C GLY A 136 -4.45 12.61 -19.03
N GLU A 137 -5.24 11.57 -19.33
CA GLU A 137 -5.83 10.71 -18.32
C GLU A 137 -4.79 9.97 -17.48
N LYS A 138 -5.05 9.93 -16.18
CA LYS A 138 -4.29 9.16 -15.20
C LYS A 138 -5.21 8.20 -14.46
N LEU A 139 -4.67 7.12 -13.93
CA LEU A 139 -5.36 6.00 -13.31
C LEU A 139 -4.79 5.72 -11.92
N ARG A 140 -5.67 5.46 -10.97
CA ARG A 140 -5.35 4.86 -9.68
C ARG A 140 -6.04 3.50 -9.58
N VAL A 141 -5.31 2.48 -9.13
CA VAL A 141 -5.84 1.14 -8.87
C VAL A 141 -5.41 0.67 -7.48
N TRP A 142 -6.35 0.13 -6.70
CA TRP A 142 -6.07 -0.37 -5.35
C TRP A 142 -6.99 -1.53 -4.99
N SER A 143 -6.70 -2.19 -3.87
CA SER A 143 -7.53 -3.30 -3.38
C SER A 143 -7.68 -3.28 -1.86
N ILE A 144 -8.74 -3.92 -1.36
CA ILE A 144 -8.87 -4.18 0.08
C ILE A 144 -8.20 -5.51 0.39
N ASN A 145 -7.26 -5.48 1.33
CA ASN A 145 -6.63 -6.70 1.85
C ASN A 145 -7.72 -7.66 2.37
N PRO A 146 -7.84 -8.87 1.80
CA PRO A 146 -8.91 -9.80 2.15
C PRO A 146 -8.76 -10.38 3.56
N ASP A 147 -7.55 -10.38 4.13
CA ASP A 147 -7.28 -10.79 5.50
C ASP A 147 -5.99 -10.13 6.03
N THR A 148 -6.16 -9.02 6.75
CA THR A 148 -5.05 -8.24 7.33
C THR A 148 -4.30 -8.96 8.44
N SER A 149 -4.79 -10.12 8.90
CA SER A 149 -4.09 -10.96 9.88
C SER A 149 -3.17 -12.00 9.23
N GLN A 150 -3.36 -12.28 7.94
CA GLN A 150 -2.60 -13.29 7.21
C GLN A 150 -1.71 -12.69 6.13
N TYR A 151 -2.17 -11.63 5.48
CA TYR A 151 -1.54 -11.11 4.28
C TYR A 151 -1.06 -9.68 4.45
N ASN A 152 0.04 -9.41 3.77
CA ASN A 152 0.58 -8.09 3.57
C ASN A 152 0.53 -7.75 2.08
N LEU A 153 0.31 -6.48 1.74
CA LEU A 153 0.43 -6.05 0.35
C LEU A 153 1.93 -6.02 -0.01
N LEU A 154 2.32 -6.85 -0.97
CA LEU A 154 3.69 -6.97 -1.47
C LEU A 154 3.92 -5.96 -2.60
N TYR A 155 2.93 -5.80 -3.48
CA TYR A 155 2.95 -4.90 -4.61
C TYR A 155 1.53 -4.52 -5.07
N SER A 156 1.36 -3.30 -5.55
CA SER A 156 0.20 -2.87 -6.35
C SER A 156 0.69 -1.91 -7.44
N TYR A 157 -0.04 -1.82 -8.55
CA TYR A 157 0.23 -0.84 -9.60
C TYR A 157 0.29 0.58 -9.02
N GLY A 158 1.38 1.29 -9.31
CA GLY A 158 1.67 2.62 -8.80
C GLY A 158 1.78 2.70 -7.28
N GLN A 159 1.93 1.59 -6.55
CA GLN A 159 1.78 1.54 -5.09
C GLN A 159 0.46 2.18 -4.64
N GLU A 160 -0.60 1.97 -5.42
CA GLU A 160 -1.93 2.56 -5.22
C GLU A 160 -1.98 4.10 -5.38
N GLN A 161 -0.94 4.70 -5.98
CA GLN A 161 -0.88 6.12 -6.37
C GLN A 161 -1.44 6.34 -7.78
N ILE A 162 -1.53 7.61 -8.17
CA ILE A 162 -2.03 8.02 -9.49
C ILE A 162 -0.92 7.91 -10.53
N MET A 163 -1.14 7.08 -11.54
CA MET A 163 -0.19 6.76 -12.60
C MET A 163 -0.83 6.90 -13.99
N PRO A 164 -0.07 7.23 -15.04
CA PRO A 164 1.36 7.57 -15.01
C PRO A 164 1.61 8.99 -14.49
N GLU A 165 2.85 9.24 -14.07
CA GLU A 165 3.28 10.57 -13.62
C GLU A 165 3.34 11.59 -14.77
N GLY A 166 3.79 11.13 -15.95
CA GLY A 166 3.90 11.93 -17.18
C GLY A 166 2.84 11.59 -18.22
N ASN A 167 3.13 11.92 -19.48
CA ASN A 167 2.28 11.65 -20.64
C ASN A 167 2.60 10.29 -21.33
N ILE A 168 3.32 9.40 -20.63
CA ILE A 168 3.71 8.09 -21.14
C ILE A 168 3.09 7.04 -20.23
N ALA A 169 2.47 6.02 -20.82
CA ALA A 169 1.90 4.90 -20.07
C ALA A 169 2.91 4.27 -19.12
N ASN A 170 2.46 3.94 -17.91
CA ASN A 170 3.28 3.23 -16.96
C ASN A 170 3.13 1.72 -17.19
N THR A 171 4.25 1.08 -17.54
CA THR A 171 4.36 -0.35 -17.90
C THR A 171 5.01 -1.20 -16.82
N GLU A 172 5.06 -0.69 -15.60
CA GLU A 172 5.65 -1.41 -14.47
C GLU A 172 5.02 -2.79 -14.24
N ALA A 173 5.85 -3.71 -13.72
CA ALA A 173 5.47 -5.09 -13.45
C ALA A 173 4.84 -5.86 -14.62
N GLY A 174 5.00 -5.38 -15.86
CA GLY A 174 4.43 -6.00 -17.06
C GLY A 174 3.06 -5.45 -17.46
N THR A 175 2.57 -4.38 -16.81
CA THR A 175 1.33 -3.71 -17.21
C THR A 175 1.42 -3.24 -18.67
N THR A 176 0.35 -3.43 -19.43
CA THR A 176 0.25 -2.95 -20.81
C THR A 176 -0.92 -2.00 -21.00
N GLN A 177 -0.79 -1.07 -21.94
CA GLN A 177 -1.84 -0.14 -22.32
C GLN A 177 -2.17 -0.35 -23.80
N SER A 178 -3.46 -0.33 -24.14
CA SER A 178 -3.96 -0.43 -25.51
C SER A 178 -4.90 0.71 -25.85
N VAL A 179 -4.33 1.79 -26.41
CA VAL A 179 -5.04 3.02 -26.79
C VAL A 179 -6.21 2.75 -27.74
N GLY A 180 -6.07 1.85 -28.73
CA GLY A 180 -7.16 1.57 -29.68
C GLY A 180 -8.40 0.89 -29.07
N SER A 181 -8.27 0.35 -27.86
CA SER A 181 -9.35 -0.33 -27.13
C SER A 181 -9.74 0.39 -25.83
N ASP A 182 -9.04 1.49 -25.50
CA ASP A 182 -9.14 2.20 -24.23
C ASP A 182 -8.92 1.27 -23.01
N THR A 183 -7.85 0.47 -23.01
CA THR A 183 -7.61 -0.50 -21.91
C THR A 183 -6.24 -0.42 -21.27
N TYR A 184 -6.22 -0.71 -19.97
CA TYR A 184 -5.04 -1.21 -19.26
C TYR A 184 -5.20 -2.70 -18.99
N ASN A 185 -4.14 -3.47 -19.24
CA ASN A 185 -4.12 -4.92 -19.07
C ASN A 185 -2.92 -5.34 -18.22
N ASP A 186 -3.01 -6.56 -17.67
CA ASP A 186 -1.97 -7.16 -16.85
C ASP A 186 -1.61 -6.35 -15.60
N ILE A 187 -2.56 -5.54 -15.10
CA ILE A 187 -2.39 -4.84 -13.82
C ILE A 187 -2.24 -5.88 -12.72
N LYS A 188 -1.14 -5.81 -11.98
CA LYS A 188 -0.81 -6.73 -10.92
C LYS A 188 -1.07 -6.12 -9.54
N ILE A 189 -1.74 -6.90 -8.70
CA ILE A 189 -1.78 -6.70 -7.25
C ILE A 189 -1.28 -7.99 -6.61
N ALA A 190 -0.21 -7.92 -5.83
CA ALA A 190 0.37 -9.08 -5.16
C ALA A 190 0.33 -8.93 -3.65
N TYR A 191 -0.19 -9.94 -2.99
CA TYR A 191 -0.08 -10.13 -1.55
C TYR A 191 1.01 -11.14 -1.22
N SER A 192 1.56 -11.05 -0.02
CA SER A 192 2.45 -12.04 0.58
C SER A 192 1.94 -12.43 1.96
N PRO A 193 2.26 -13.63 2.47
CA PRO A 193 2.06 -13.94 3.88
C PRO A 193 2.83 -12.95 4.78
N ILE A 194 2.22 -12.52 5.88
CA ILE A 194 2.91 -11.75 6.92
C ILE A 194 4.07 -12.58 7.48
N ALA A 195 5.22 -11.94 7.69
CA ALA A 195 6.40 -12.60 8.24
C ALA A 195 6.09 -13.23 9.62
N ASN A 196 6.31 -14.53 9.76
CA ASN A 196 6.07 -15.23 11.01
C ASN A 196 7.33 -15.19 11.88
N ASN A 197 7.54 -14.03 12.50
CA ASN A 197 8.69 -13.75 13.34
C ASN A 197 8.92 -14.81 14.43
N THR A 198 7.83 -15.25 15.07
CA THR A 198 7.91 -16.22 16.17
C THR A 198 8.31 -17.62 15.73
N VAL A 199 8.04 -18.00 14.48
CA VAL A 199 8.42 -19.32 13.95
C VAL A 199 9.80 -19.29 13.33
N MET A 200 10.10 -18.23 12.57
CA MET A 200 11.30 -18.15 11.73
C MET A 200 12.53 -17.59 12.46
N HIS A 201 12.34 -17.02 13.65
CA HIS A 201 13.42 -16.50 14.48
C HIS A 201 13.36 -17.09 15.90
N ASN A 202 14.54 -17.31 16.49
CA ASN A 202 14.70 -17.61 17.91
C ASN A 202 14.74 -16.31 18.70
N LEU A 203 13.61 -15.62 18.79
CA LEU A 203 13.52 -14.27 19.36
C LEU A 203 13.97 -14.21 20.84
N ALA A 204 13.79 -15.30 21.59
CA ALA A 204 14.24 -15.38 22.98
C ALA A 204 15.76 -15.23 23.14
N ASN A 205 16.53 -15.61 22.12
CA ASN A 205 17.99 -15.56 22.09
C ASN A 205 18.53 -14.65 20.97
N ALA A 206 17.72 -13.71 20.49
CA ALA A 206 18.14 -12.76 19.46
C ALA A 206 19.26 -11.85 20.01
N ALA A 207 20.43 -11.88 19.35
CA ALA A 207 21.61 -11.14 19.78
C ALA A 207 21.83 -9.86 18.96
N ALA A 208 22.17 -8.76 19.64
CA ALA A 208 22.65 -7.53 19.01
C ALA A 208 24.19 -7.53 19.01
N ASN A 209 24.79 -8.29 18.10
CA ASN A 209 26.25 -8.39 18.01
C ASN A 209 26.86 -7.11 17.43
N THR A 210 27.97 -6.64 18.00
CA THR A 210 28.73 -5.52 17.44
C THR A 210 29.30 -5.89 16.07
N PRO A 211 29.08 -5.10 15.00
CA PRO A 211 29.69 -5.33 13.71
C PRO A 211 31.22 -5.35 13.78
N THR A 212 31.83 -6.36 13.18
CA THR A 212 33.30 -6.53 13.14
C THR A 212 33.74 -6.98 11.75
N GLY A 213 34.68 -6.26 11.12
CA GLY A 213 35.13 -6.57 9.77
C GLY A 213 34.05 -6.31 8.72
N SER A 214 34.04 -7.08 7.62
CA SER A 214 33.03 -7.02 6.56
C SER A 214 32.30 -8.35 6.33
N TYR A 215 32.64 -9.39 7.10
CA TYR A 215 32.17 -10.76 6.92
C TYR A 215 31.21 -11.17 8.04
N GLY A 216 30.29 -12.09 7.74
CA GLY A 216 29.16 -12.39 8.60
C GLY A 216 28.16 -11.23 8.72
N GLN A 217 28.22 -10.26 7.81
CA GLN A 217 27.44 -9.02 7.86
C GLN A 217 26.35 -8.99 6.80
N TYR A 218 25.14 -8.65 7.23
CA TYR A 218 23.96 -8.55 6.38
C TYR A 218 23.32 -7.19 6.62
N SER A 219 23.23 -6.38 5.57
CA SER A 219 22.89 -4.96 5.70
C SER A 219 21.88 -4.49 4.66
N GLY A 220 21.11 -3.47 5.03
CA GLY A 220 20.12 -2.85 4.18
C GLY A 220 19.57 -1.57 4.79
N THR A 221 18.51 -1.07 4.19
CA THR A 221 17.79 0.11 4.65
C THR A 221 16.30 -0.19 4.79
N VAL A 222 15.68 0.31 5.85
CA VAL A 222 14.21 0.39 5.96
C VAL A 222 13.80 1.80 5.61
N PHE A 223 12.91 1.94 4.63
CA PHE A 223 12.49 3.25 4.13
C PHE A 223 11.06 3.21 3.62
N TRP A 224 10.41 4.36 3.62
CA TRP A 224 9.14 4.59 2.97
C TRP A 224 9.36 4.83 1.49
N ASN A 225 8.81 3.97 0.65
CA ASN A 225 8.75 4.16 -0.79
C ASN A 225 7.59 5.13 -1.07
N GLN A 226 7.90 6.43 -1.13
CA GLN A 226 6.90 7.51 -1.15
C GLN A 226 6.53 7.95 -2.56
N THR A 227 7.39 7.69 -3.54
CA THR A 227 7.10 7.90 -4.96
C THR A 227 7.64 6.74 -5.77
N ASN A 228 6.90 6.35 -6.80
CA ASN A 228 7.38 5.37 -7.75
C ASN A 228 8.44 6.00 -8.68
N ALA A 229 9.62 6.33 -8.14
CA ALA A 229 10.78 6.78 -8.91
C ALA A 229 11.28 5.71 -9.93
N ALA A 230 10.56 4.60 -10.05
CA ALA A 230 10.85 3.47 -10.90
C ALA A 230 9.72 3.20 -11.91
N ALA A 231 9.12 4.25 -12.50
CA ALA A 231 8.19 4.11 -13.62
C ALA A 231 8.79 3.19 -14.71
N GLY A 232 8.05 2.14 -15.10
CA GLY A 232 8.52 1.11 -16.03
C GLY A 232 9.50 0.07 -15.43
N ALA A 233 9.67 0.03 -14.11
CA ALA A 233 10.49 -1.00 -13.48
C ALA A 233 9.90 -2.40 -13.66
N LEU A 234 10.79 -3.35 -13.90
CA LEU A 234 10.46 -4.76 -14.12
C LEU A 234 11.09 -5.68 -13.07
N LEU A 235 12.04 -5.17 -12.31
CA LEU A 235 12.80 -5.92 -11.31
C LEU A 235 12.62 -5.25 -9.96
N TRP A 236 12.52 -6.03 -8.88
CA TRP A 236 12.31 -5.38 -7.59
C TRP A 236 13.49 -4.47 -7.20
N GLN A 237 14.72 -4.65 -7.75
CA GLN A 237 15.94 -3.88 -7.37
C GLN A 237 15.73 -2.39 -7.54
N ASN A 238 14.99 -2.04 -8.58
CA ASN A 238 14.65 -0.67 -8.90
C ASN A 238 13.66 -0.10 -7.87
N TYR A 239 12.85 -0.96 -7.25
CA TYR A 239 11.82 -0.64 -6.26
C TYR A 239 12.32 -0.55 -4.81
N GLN A 240 13.54 -1.04 -4.54
CA GLN A 240 14.12 -1.12 -3.19
C GLN A 240 15.39 -0.27 -3.03
N SER A 241 15.64 0.61 -4.00
CA SER A 241 16.69 1.61 -3.93
C SER A 241 16.11 2.90 -3.35
N VAL A 242 16.62 3.34 -2.19
CA VAL A 242 16.25 4.62 -1.59
C VAL A 242 16.56 5.73 -2.56
N ASN A 243 15.55 6.49 -2.99
CA ASN A 243 15.74 7.66 -3.82
C ASN A 243 15.84 8.93 -2.95
N GLY A 244 16.09 10.09 -3.57
CA GLY A 244 16.27 11.36 -2.84
C GLY A 244 15.02 11.95 -2.18
N VAL A 245 13.83 11.39 -2.46
CA VAL A 245 12.54 11.84 -1.90
C VAL A 245 11.97 10.86 -0.87
N ASP A 246 12.43 9.60 -0.87
CA ASP A 246 12.05 8.59 0.11
C ASP A 246 12.47 8.98 1.53
N SER A 247 11.56 8.80 2.47
CA SER A 247 11.82 9.01 3.90
C SER A 247 12.35 7.72 4.52
N VAL A 248 13.48 7.80 5.21
CA VAL A 248 14.07 6.67 5.94
C VAL A 248 13.26 6.36 7.21
N VAL A 249 13.34 5.12 7.72
CA VAL A 249 12.63 4.70 8.94
C VAL A 249 13.61 4.30 10.05
N PRO A 250 13.89 5.20 11.03
CA PRO A 250 14.73 4.90 12.19
C PRO A 250 14.01 4.04 13.24
N ASP A 251 14.79 3.46 14.15
CA ASP A 251 14.32 2.74 15.34
C ASP A 251 13.40 1.54 15.06
N VAL A 252 13.56 0.92 13.89
CA VAL A 252 12.90 -0.33 13.52
C VAL A 252 13.85 -1.49 13.77
N THR A 253 13.38 -2.50 14.49
CA THR A 253 14.13 -3.74 14.70
C THR A 253 14.03 -4.63 13.46
N VAL A 254 15.19 -5.03 12.93
CA VAL A 254 15.34 -6.00 11.85
C VAL A 254 15.96 -7.27 12.42
N TYR A 255 15.46 -8.43 11.98
CA TYR A 255 15.91 -9.75 12.40
C TYR A 255 16.55 -10.49 11.23
N GLY A 256 17.58 -11.28 11.54
CA GLY A 256 18.17 -12.26 10.63
C GLY A 256 18.35 -13.60 11.32
N SER A 257 18.15 -14.69 10.61
CA SER A 257 18.42 -16.04 11.12
C SER A 257 18.89 -16.96 10.00
N TYR A 258 19.69 -17.95 10.36
CA TYR A 258 20.06 -19.03 9.45
C TYR A 258 19.90 -20.39 10.14
N LEU A 259 19.63 -21.41 9.32
CA LEU A 259 19.47 -22.78 9.79
C LEU A 259 20.81 -23.38 10.26
N SER A 260 20.76 -24.21 11.29
CA SER A 260 21.92 -24.91 11.85
C SER A 260 22.44 -26.03 10.97
N ASP A 261 23.69 -26.43 11.19
CA ASP A 261 24.27 -27.60 10.52
C ASP A 261 23.47 -28.87 10.83
N TYR A 262 22.89 -28.95 12.03
CA TYR A 262 21.93 -29.99 12.35
C TYR A 262 20.74 -29.96 11.39
N ALA A 263 20.08 -28.81 11.21
CA ALA A 263 18.97 -28.70 10.27
C ALA A 263 19.37 -29.08 8.85
N LEU A 264 20.53 -28.63 8.37
CA LEU A 264 21.02 -28.98 7.03
C LEU A 264 21.29 -30.48 6.90
N SER A 265 21.85 -31.14 7.92
CA SER A 265 22.02 -32.59 7.92
C SER A 265 20.70 -33.35 7.78
N ARG A 266 19.60 -32.77 8.27
CA ARG A 266 18.24 -33.33 8.12
C ARG A 266 17.65 -32.99 6.75
N ILE A 267 17.83 -31.77 6.26
CA ILE A 267 17.31 -31.32 4.95
C ILE A 267 17.93 -32.14 3.81
N TYR A 268 19.24 -32.37 3.85
CA TYR A 268 19.95 -33.13 2.82
C TYR A 268 19.90 -34.66 3.02
N ASP A 269 19.19 -35.14 4.04
CA ASP A 269 18.96 -36.57 4.24
C ASP A 269 18.02 -37.11 3.13
N PRO A 270 18.36 -38.22 2.44
CA PRO A 270 17.49 -38.83 1.44
C PRO A 270 16.07 -39.17 1.94
N ALA A 271 15.92 -39.48 3.23
CA ALA A 271 14.62 -39.74 3.85
C ALA A 271 13.73 -38.49 3.87
N THR A 272 14.31 -37.29 3.97
CA THR A 272 13.57 -36.03 3.90
C THR A 272 13.02 -35.80 2.50
N MET A 273 13.81 -36.07 1.46
CA MET A 273 13.34 -35.99 0.07
C MET A 273 12.18 -36.97 -0.16
N ALA A 274 12.31 -38.21 0.34
CA ALA A 274 11.22 -39.18 0.29
C ALA A 274 9.97 -38.70 1.05
N ALA A 275 10.12 -38.06 2.21
CA ALA A 275 9.02 -37.55 3.01
C ALA A 275 8.23 -36.42 2.31
N ILE A 276 8.88 -35.59 1.51
CA ILE A 276 8.22 -34.56 0.68
C ILE A 276 7.80 -35.10 -0.70
N GLY A 277 7.92 -36.41 -0.95
CA GLY A 277 7.51 -37.06 -2.19
C GLY A 277 8.42 -36.75 -3.38
N TYR A 278 9.69 -36.41 -3.14
CA TYR A 278 10.68 -36.12 -4.18
C TYR A 278 11.79 -37.18 -4.22
N LYS A 279 12.24 -37.54 -5.43
CA LYS A 279 13.26 -38.59 -5.65
C LYS A 279 14.65 -38.03 -5.99
N GLY A 280 14.75 -36.72 -6.19
CA GLY A 280 16.01 -36.05 -6.47
C GLY A 280 16.62 -35.43 -5.23
N SER A 281 17.48 -34.44 -5.44
CA SER A 281 18.13 -33.66 -4.40
C SER A 281 17.49 -32.28 -4.25
N VAL A 282 17.70 -31.67 -3.09
CA VAL A 282 17.26 -30.28 -2.84
C VAL A 282 17.78 -29.37 -3.95
N ARG A 283 16.87 -28.62 -4.59
CA ARG A 283 17.18 -27.61 -5.62
C ARG A 283 17.98 -28.16 -6.82
N ASP A 284 17.78 -29.43 -7.19
CA ASP A 284 18.31 -29.97 -8.45
C ASP A 284 17.50 -29.52 -9.68
N ALA A 285 17.84 -30.03 -10.88
CA ALA A 285 17.20 -29.62 -12.13
C ALA A 285 15.68 -29.93 -12.22
N GLY A 286 15.16 -30.83 -11.38
CA GLY A 286 13.72 -31.17 -11.33
C GLY A 286 12.95 -30.46 -10.22
N TRP A 287 13.62 -29.59 -9.44
CA TRP A 287 13.02 -28.88 -8.34
C TRP A 287 11.99 -27.86 -8.83
N SER A 288 10.82 -27.81 -8.20
CA SER A 288 9.78 -26.80 -8.49
C SER A 288 9.36 -26.06 -7.22
N THR A 289 8.61 -24.95 -7.38
CA THR A 289 8.06 -24.19 -6.25
C THR A 289 7.22 -25.06 -5.33
N LYS A 290 6.54 -26.08 -5.86
CA LYS A 290 5.78 -27.04 -5.05
C LYS A 290 6.70 -27.83 -4.11
N GLN A 291 7.87 -28.27 -4.59
CA GLN A 291 8.84 -28.95 -3.74
C GLN A 291 9.46 -28.00 -2.72
N GLU A 292 9.79 -26.77 -3.11
CA GLU A 292 10.31 -25.76 -2.18
C GLU A 292 9.30 -25.50 -1.04
N LEU A 293 8.04 -25.23 -1.36
CA LEU A 293 7.00 -25.01 -0.35
C LEU A 293 6.78 -26.23 0.56
N ALA A 294 6.81 -27.45 0.00
CA ALA A 294 6.71 -28.68 0.78
C ALA A 294 7.90 -28.85 1.74
N LEU A 295 9.12 -28.54 1.29
CA LEU A 295 10.32 -28.58 2.13
C LEU A 295 10.25 -27.52 3.24
N GLN A 296 9.86 -26.28 2.92
CA GLN A 296 9.72 -25.22 3.93
C GLN A 296 8.65 -25.56 4.97
N GLN A 297 7.54 -26.16 4.54
CA GLN A 297 6.52 -26.67 5.47
C GLN A 297 7.07 -27.79 6.36
N TRP A 298 7.82 -28.73 5.79
CA TRP A 298 8.46 -29.81 6.55
C TRP A 298 9.46 -29.25 7.58
N ILE A 299 10.31 -28.29 7.20
CA ILE A 299 11.25 -27.61 8.12
C ILE A 299 10.48 -27.02 9.31
N LYS A 300 9.41 -26.27 9.07
CA LYS A 300 8.58 -25.67 10.12
C LYS A 300 7.94 -26.74 11.04
N GLN A 301 7.50 -27.86 10.49
CA GLN A 301 6.98 -28.98 11.29
C GLN A 301 8.05 -29.61 12.19
N GLN A 302 9.26 -29.83 11.67
CA GLN A 302 10.35 -30.38 12.47
C GLN A 302 10.85 -29.39 13.54
N MET A 303 10.90 -28.10 13.21
CA MET A 303 11.20 -27.04 14.18
C MET A 303 10.22 -27.05 15.36
N ALA A 304 8.92 -27.23 15.08
CA ALA A 304 7.91 -27.34 16.13
C ALA A 304 8.05 -28.62 16.95
N ALA A 305 8.42 -29.74 16.32
CA ALA A 305 8.54 -31.04 16.98
C ALA A 305 9.82 -31.19 17.82
N GLU A 306 10.95 -30.68 17.33
CA GLU A 306 12.26 -30.86 17.95
C GLU A 306 12.77 -29.63 18.71
N GLY A 307 12.09 -28.49 18.55
CA GLY A 307 12.44 -27.21 19.14
C GLY A 307 13.28 -26.33 18.22
N GLN A 308 12.91 -25.05 18.15
CA GLN A 308 13.55 -24.05 17.27
C GLN A 308 15.04 -23.86 17.54
N GLN A 309 15.46 -23.95 18.81
CA GLN A 309 16.85 -23.79 19.27
C GLN A 309 17.81 -24.78 18.58
N LYS A 310 17.30 -25.94 18.15
CA LYS A 310 18.07 -26.99 17.49
C LYS A 310 18.22 -26.74 15.99
N TRP A 311 17.22 -26.08 15.40
CA TRP A 311 17.11 -25.87 13.95
C TRP A 311 17.65 -24.52 13.50
N ILE A 312 17.56 -23.49 14.34
CA ILE A 312 18.11 -22.16 14.09
C ILE A 312 19.47 -22.08 14.78
N ALA A 313 20.54 -21.85 14.01
CA ALA A 313 21.89 -21.71 14.58
C ALA A 313 22.02 -20.46 15.44
N GLU A 314 21.56 -19.35 14.87
CA GLU A 314 21.66 -18.03 15.47
C GLU A 314 20.54 -17.13 14.94
N THR A 315 20.00 -16.31 15.84
CA THR A 315 19.16 -15.16 15.48
C THR A 315 19.89 -13.90 15.93
N VAL A 316 19.98 -12.94 15.02
CA VAL A 316 20.57 -11.63 15.29
C VAL A 316 19.56 -10.53 15.01
N GLN A 317 19.72 -9.42 15.72
CA GLN A 317 18.87 -8.25 15.55
C GLN A 317 19.69 -6.96 15.51
N ALA A 318 19.19 -5.98 14.77
CA ALA A 318 19.72 -4.63 14.76
C ALA A 318 18.56 -3.64 14.66
N LYS A 319 18.74 -2.46 15.25
CA LYS A 319 17.83 -1.34 15.03
C LYS A 319 18.35 -0.49 13.89
N THR A 320 17.43 0.04 13.09
CA THR A 320 17.79 1.02 12.07
C THR A 320 18.27 2.32 12.70
N ASP A 321 19.32 2.91 12.14
CA ASP A 321 19.88 4.18 12.56
C ASP A 321 19.03 5.38 12.06
N ALA A 322 19.49 6.60 12.32
CA ALA A 322 18.81 7.82 11.88
C ALA A 322 18.67 7.93 10.34
N ASN A 323 19.44 7.15 9.58
CA ASN A 323 19.36 7.07 8.12
C ASN A 323 18.57 5.82 7.65
N GLY A 324 17.85 5.14 8.55
CA GLY A 324 17.13 3.91 8.26
C GLY A 324 18.02 2.69 8.00
N LYS A 325 19.34 2.80 8.17
CA LYS A 325 20.29 1.74 7.85
C LYS A 325 20.44 0.78 9.00
N TYR A 326 20.61 -0.49 8.70
CA TYR A 326 20.90 -1.52 9.70
C TYR A 326 22.03 -2.44 9.23
N THR A 327 22.75 -3.01 10.20
CA THR A 327 23.75 -4.06 9.96
C THR A 327 23.53 -5.16 10.99
N LEU A 328 23.18 -6.34 10.50
CA LEU A 328 23.15 -7.58 11.27
C LEU A 328 24.53 -8.23 11.23
N GLN A 329 25.05 -8.63 12.38
CA GLN A 329 26.33 -9.33 12.47
C GLN A 329 26.11 -10.71 13.08
N PHE A 330 26.41 -11.77 12.34
CA PHE A 330 26.43 -13.13 12.87
C PHE A 330 27.77 -13.46 13.52
N ARG A 331 27.75 -14.39 14.47
CA ARG A 331 28.96 -14.98 15.06
C ARG A 331 29.55 -16.06 14.17
N GLY A 332 28.69 -16.83 13.50
CA GLY A 332 29.05 -17.93 12.60
C GLY A 332 29.23 -19.27 13.32
N THR A 333 29.10 -20.36 12.58
CA THR A 333 29.25 -21.75 13.06
C THR A 333 30.62 -22.28 12.67
N TRP A 334 31.33 -22.94 13.59
CA TRP A 334 32.66 -23.49 13.32
C TRP A 334 32.64 -24.56 12.24
N GLY A 335 33.56 -24.47 11.26
CA GLY A 335 33.64 -25.33 10.07
C GLY A 335 33.76 -24.51 8.78
N ASN A 336 34.19 -25.13 7.68
CA ASN A 336 34.14 -24.50 6.35
C ASN A 336 32.70 -24.44 5.82
N SER A 337 31.89 -25.44 6.17
CA SER A 337 30.46 -25.52 5.85
C SER A 337 29.80 -26.57 6.76
N TRP A 338 28.48 -26.74 6.62
CA TRP A 338 27.71 -27.72 7.37
C TRP A 338 28.17 -29.17 7.19
N ASN A 339 28.80 -29.53 6.06
CA ASN A 339 29.28 -30.89 5.77
C ASN A 339 30.80 -30.98 5.58
N ASP A 340 31.53 -29.86 5.67
CA ASP A 340 32.98 -29.83 5.63
C ASP A 340 33.58 -29.18 6.88
N ARG A 341 34.21 -30.02 7.70
CA ARG A 341 34.97 -29.58 8.88
C ARG A 341 36.21 -28.77 8.50
N GLY A 342 36.80 -28.99 7.33
CA GLY A 342 38.10 -28.42 6.96
C GLY A 342 39.23 -28.84 7.91
N ILE A 343 40.20 -27.93 8.12
CA ILE A 343 41.36 -28.15 9.00
C ILE A 343 41.17 -27.57 10.41
N LEU A 344 39.90 -27.48 10.87
CA LEU A 344 39.53 -26.87 12.15
C LEU A 344 40.30 -27.49 13.33
N SER A 345 40.95 -26.62 14.11
CA SER A 345 41.79 -27.02 15.25
C SER A 345 40.97 -27.64 16.38
N PRO A 346 41.56 -28.56 17.18
CA PRO A 346 40.88 -29.21 18.30
C PRO A 346 40.13 -28.31 19.32
N PRO A 347 40.58 -27.10 19.69
CA PRO A 347 39.83 -26.26 20.63
C PRO A 347 38.48 -25.76 20.08
N TYR A 348 38.26 -25.81 18.77
CA TYR A 348 37.00 -25.41 18.16
C TYR A 348 36.16 -26.63 17.82
N THR A 349 34.91 -26.63 18.26
CA THR A 349 34.01 -27.77 18.04
C THR A 349 33.21 -27.53 16.76
N TRP A 350 33.42 -28.38 15.77
CA TRP A 350 32.65 -28.35 14.51
C TRP A 350 31.14 -28.42 14.79
N HIS A 351 30.34 -27.67 14.03
CA HIS A 351 28.90 -27.45 14.21
C HIS A 351 28.48 -26.59 15.41
N ASN A 352 29.40 -26.21 16.29
CA ASN A 352 29.06 -25.28 17.37
C ASN A 352 29.14 -23.83 16.90
N LEU A 353 28.23 -23.02 17.43
CA LEU A 353 28.26 -21.59 17.26
C LEU A 353 29.54 -20.99 17.87
N ALA A 354 30.14 -20.03 17.19
CA ALA A 354 31.29 -19.30 17.71
C ALA A 354 30.90 -18.39 18.88
N ASP A 355 31.85 -18.17 19.79
CA ASP A 355 31.61 -17.34 20.98
C ASP A 355 31.30 -15.88 20.61
N SER A 356 31.95 -15.36 19.57
CA SER A 356 31.74 -13.99 19.07
C SER A 356 32.05 -13.84 17.58
N ALA A 357 31.56 -12.75 16.98
CA ALA A 357 31.80 -12.42 15.58
C ALA A 357 33.28 -12.16 15.26
N ALA A 358 34.05 -11.64 16.22
CA ALA A 358 35.48 -11.39 16.08
C ALA A 358 36.36 -12.64 16.18
N THR A 359 35.83 -13.75 16.70
CA THR A 359 36.61 -14.98 16.92
C THR A 359 36.65 -15.83 15.66
N GLY A 360 37.83 -16.30 15.27
CA GLY A 360 38.02 -17.18 14.11
C GLY A 360 38.14 -16.43 12.77
N SER A 361 37.96 -17.17 11.68
CA SER A 361 38.12 -16.70 10.30
C SER A 361 36.91 -17.10 9.45
N TRP A 362 36.36 -16.14 8.72
CA TRP A 362 35.29 -16.37 7.73
C TRP A 362 35.81 -16.98 6.42
N ALA A 363 37.13 -17.07 6.24
CA ALA A 363 37.72 -17.69 5.06
C ALA A 363 37.84 -19.21 5.24
N ASN A 364 37.42 -19.96 4.23
CA ASN A 364 37.56 -21.41 4.18
C ASN A 364 39.03 -21.86 4.15
N GLY A 365 39.29 -23.04 4.71
CA GLY A 365 40.62 -23.65 4.72
C GLY A 365 41.57 -23.11 5.81
N ASN A 366 41.04 -22.43 6.81
CA ASN A 366 41.80 -21.98 7.98
C ASN A 366 41.60 -22.93 9.17
N MET A 367 42.58 -22.93 10.07
CA MET A 367 42.56 -23.68 11.34
C MET A 367 41.47 -23.22 12.33
N GLN A 368 40.79 -22.13 12.00
CA GLN A 368 39.75 -21.46 12.79
C GLN A 368 38.59 -21.02 11.86
N SER A 369 38.32 -21.77 10.79
CA SER A 369 37.26 -21.43 9.84
C SER A 369 35.87 -21.53 10.48
N LYS A 370 35.00 -20.59 10.13
CA LYS A 370 33.59 -20.57 10.46
C LYS A 370 32.78 -20.07 9.27
N HIS A 371 31.48 -20.35 9.28
CA HIS A 371 30.57 -20.04 8.19
C HIS A 371 29.18 -19.61 8.67
N VAL A 372 28.37 -19.07 7.76
CA VAL A 372 26.90 -19.00 7.86
C VAL A 372 26.32 -19.90 6.77
N ASN A 373 25.21 -20.60 7.06
CA ASN A 373 24.48 -21.33 6.02
C ASN A 373 23.65 -20.34 5.17
N SER A 374 24.35 -19.61 4.29
CA SER A 374 23.84 -18.50 3.50
C SER A 374 22.74 -18.91 2.51
N ASP A 375 22.64 -20.18 2.14
CA ASP A 375 21.55 -20.75 1.32
C ASP A 375 20.21 -20.88 2.06
N TRP A 376 20.23 -20.76 3.40
CA TRP A 376 19.14 -21.07 4.32
C TRP A 376 18.92 -19.95 5.35
N MET A 377 18.73 -18.73 4.84
CA MET A 377 18.53 -17.55 5.67
C MET A 377 17.08 -17.08 5.69
N PHE A 378 16.71 -16.32 6.71
CA PHE A 378 15.45 -15.60 6.75
C PHE A 378 15.68 -14.24 7.38
N PHE A 379 15.17 -13.20 6.72
CA PHE A 379 15.23 -11.83 7.22
C PHE A 379 13.84 -11.25 7.25
N SER A 380 13.58 -10.45 8.27
CA SER A 380 12.31 -9.77 8.45
C SER A 380 12.50 -8.58 9.37
N MET A 381 11.41 -7.88 9.66
CA MET A 381 11.38 -6.77 10.59
C MET A 381 10.34 -7.03 11.67
N GLN A 382 10.40 -6.26 12.75
CA GLN A 382 9.33 -6.23 13.76
C GLN A 382 7.97 -6.01 13.10
N ASP A 383 6.92 -6.57 13.69
CA ASP A 383 5.57 -6.45 13.16
C ASP A 383 5.13 -4.98 13.10
N MET A 384 4.58 -4.58 11.95
CA MET A 384 4.02 -3.25 11.72
C MET A 384 2.61 -3.38 11.12
N PRO A 385 1.59 -3.61 11.96
CA PRO A 385 0.22 -3.78 11.48
C PRO A 385 -0.24 -2.58 10.65
N GLY A 386 -0.87 -2.85 9.51
CA GLY A 386 -1.39 -1.82 8.59
C GLY A 386 -0.38 -1.21 7.63
N ILE A 387 0.89 -1.64 7.66
CA ILE A 387 1.94 -1.18 6.75
C ILE A 387 2.28 -2.26 5.72
N SER A 388 2.23 -1.89 4.45
CA SER A 388 2.68 -2.72 3.34
C SER A 388 4.21 -2.82 3.33
N ILE A 389 4.74 -4.01 3.01
CA ILE A 389 6.18 -4.29 3.06
C ILE A 389 6.55 -5.02 1.77
N ASN A 390 7.34 -4.36 0.95
CA ASN A 390 8.08 -5.00 -0.12
C ASN A 390 9.39 -5.55 0.42
N SER A 391 9.57 -6.87 0.31
CA SER A 391 10.75 -7.57 0.78
C SER A 391 11.02 -8.80 -0.10
N PRO A 392 12.28 -9.19 -0.31
CA PRO A 392 12.61 -10.47 -0.93
C PRO A 392 12.21 -11.71 -0.12
N PHE A 393 11.98 -11.57 1.20
CA PHE A 393 11.67 -12.70 2.08
C PHE A 393 10.16 -12.83 2.33
N ASN A 394 9.40 -12.87 1.23
CA ASN A 394 7.94 -12.72 1.22
C ASN A 394 7.14 -14.01 1.41
N TYR A 395 7.73 -15.13 1.86
CA TYR A 395 6.98 -16.41 1.92
C TYR A 395 7.21 -17.31 3.14
N ASN A 396 7.79 -16.79 4.23
CA ASN A 396 8.04 -17.55 5.46
C ASN A 396 8.77 -18.89 5.22
N GLY A 397 9.87 -18.80 4.46
CA GLY A 397 10.78 -19.90 4.16
C GLY A 397 12.24 -19.45 4.24
N TYR A 398 13.12 -20.37 4.61
CA TYR A 398 14.56 -20.13 4.64
C TYR A 398 15.14 -20.23 3.23
N THR A 399 15.67 -19.12 2.73
CA THR A 399 16.24 -18.95 1.39
C THR A 399 17.37 -17.91 1.44
N GLY A 400 18.36 -18.00 0.56
CA GLY A 400 19.44 -17.00 0.52
C GLY A 400 20.30 -17.11 -0.73
N ASP A 401 21.62 -17.27 -0.60
CA ASP A 401 22.60 -17.23 -1.71
C ASP A 401 22.52 -18.44 -2.68
N THR A 402 21.35 -18.66 -3.28
CA THR A 402 21.14 -19.77 -4.19
C THR A 402 21.71 -19.40 -5.56
N SER A 403 22.90 -19.89 -5.87
CA SER A 403 23.54 -19.81 -7.21
C SER A 403 22.76 -20.50 -8.34
N SER A 404 21.60 -21.10 -8.04
CA SER A 404 20.82 -21.86 -9.00
C SER A 404 20.06 -20.96 -9.96
N ASN A 405 20.21 -21.21 -11.26
CA ASN A 405 19.38 -20.71 -12.37
C ASN A 405 17.89 -21.16 -12.30
N LEU A 406 17.39 -21.50 -11.11
CA LEU A 406 16.02 -21.93 -10.86
C LEU A 406 15.10 -20.70 -10.86
N THR A 407 14.92 -20.12 -12.06
CA THR A 407 13.87 -19.14 -12.35
C THR A 407 12.46 -19.71 -12.17
N SER A 408 12.33 -21.03 -12.02
CA SER A 408 11.07 -21.77 -12.00
C SER A 408 10.69 -22.43 -10.65
N ALA A 409 11.54 -22.37 -9.61
CA ALA A 409 11.37 -23.19 -8.41
C ALA A 409 11.18 -22.46 -7.08
N GLY A 410 10.75 -21.20 -7.08
CA GLY A 410 10.47 -20.46 -5.84
C GLY A 410 11.73 -20.02 -5.06
N THR A 411 12.93 -20.25 -5.60
CA THR A 411 14.14 -19.57 -5.17
C THR A 411 14.14 -18.14 -5.70
N LEU A 412 14.84 -17.27 -4.98
CA LEU A 412 14.99 -15.81 -5.13
C LEU A 412 15.50 -15.37 -6.52
N ALA A 413 14.83 -15.76 -7.61
CA ALA A 413 15.25 -15.47 -8.97
C ALA A 413 15.22 -13.95 -9.20
N GLY A 414 16.35 -13.33 -8.85
CA GLY A 414 16.61 -11.92 -8.91
C GLY A 414 16.89 -11.18 -7.60
N TRP A 415 16.91 -11.76 -6.39
CA TRP A 415 16.75 -10.90 -5.19
C TRP A 415 17.41 -11.34 -3.85
N PRO A 416 18.28 -10.53 -3.19
CA PRO A 416 19.00 -9.32 -3.64
C PRO A 416 20.26 -9.62 -4.46
N SER A 417 20.85 -8.61 -5.12
CA SER A 417 21.94 -8.74 -6.11
C SER A 417 23.37 -8.74 -5.54
N ASN A 418 23.56 -8.51 -4.24
CA ASN A 418 24.89 -8.29 -3.64
C ASN A 418 25.20 -9.33 -2.55
N TRP A 419 25.24 -10.61 -2.93
CA TRP A 419 25.74 -11.69 -2.08
C TRP A 419 27.23 -11.91 -2.32
N GLY A 420 28.02 -11.79 -1.26
CA GLY A 420 29.44 -12.11 -1.28
C GLY A 420 29.67 -13.59 -1.02
N GLY A 421 29.34 -14.45 -1.98
CA GLY A 421 29.08 -15.88 -1.72
C GLY A 421 30.19 -16.70 -1.05
N SER A 422 31.48 -16.35 -1.17
CA SER A 422 32.56 -17.07 -0.47
C SER A 422 32.98 -16.44 0.86
N LEU A 423 32.32 -15.36 1.28
CA LEU A 423 32.76 -14.47 2.37
C LEU A 423 31.60 -14.13 3.35
N ASP A 424 30.48 -14.84 3.21
CA ASP A 424 29.31 -14.80 4.11
C ASP A 424 28.83 -13.39 4.46
N TYR A 425 28.56 -12.58 3.43
CA TYR A 425 27.95 -11.27 3.61
C TYR A 425 26.93 -10.97 2.51
N ALA A 426 25.96 -10.10 2.82
CA ALA A 426 25.13 -9.47 1.81
C ALA A 426 24.84 -8.01 2.12
N SER A 427 24.65 -7.22 1.08
CA SER A 427 24.15 -5.84 1.18
C SER A 427 22.88 -5.67 0.34
N ASN A 428 22.19 -4.54 0.52
CA ASN A 428 20.93 -4.23 -0.14
C ASN A 428 19.78 -5.19 0.20
N LEU A 429 19.77 -5.67 1.45
CA LEU A 429 18.62 -6.37 2.05
C LEU A 429 17.59 -5.34 2.54
N SER A 430 17.07 -4.52 1.65
CA SER A 430 16.19 -3.41 2.04
C SER A 430 14.76 -3.87 2.30
N PHE A 431 14.03 -3.09 3.09
CA PHE A 431 12.58 -3.23 3.27
C PHE A 431 11.93 -1.91 2.86
N ALA A 432 11.16 -1.95 1.77
CA ALA A 432 10.44 -0.78 1.27
C ALA A 432 9.00 -0.81 1.80
N LEU A 433 8.63 0.24 2.53
CA LEU A 433 7.34 0.38 3.19
C LEU A 433 6.43 1.33 2.42
N TYR A 434 5.13 1.07 2.39
CA TYR A 434 4.16 1.99 1.78
C TYR A 434 2.76 1.82 2.40
N PRO A 435 1.84 2.78 2.23
CA PRO A 435 0.47 2.68 2.75
C PRO A 435 -0.26 1.50 2.10
N GLY A 436 -0.97 0.69 2.87
CA GLY A 436 -1.75 -0.45 2.34
C GLY A 436 -3.24 -0.21 2.19
N ASN A 437 -3.72 1.01 2.51
CA ASN A 437 -5.13 1.41 2.42
C ASN A 437 -5.28 2.93 2.54
N LEU A 438 -4.62 3.70 1.67
CA LEU A 438 -4.71 5.16 1.70
C LEU A 438 -6.09 5.62 1.20
N LYS A 439 -6.85 6.29 2.06
CA LYS A 439 -8.08 6.99 1.66
C LYS A 439 -7.85 8.49 1.67
N PHE A 440 -8.24 9.16 0.60
CA PHE A 440 -8.20 10.61 0.46
C PHE A 440 -9.42 11.05 -0.34
N ASP A 441 -10.21 11.94 0.22
CA ASP A 441 -11.52 12.32 -0.33
C ASP A 441 -11.85 13.78 0.02
N VAL A 442 -12.50 14.47 -0.90
CA VAL A 442 -13.08 15.80 -0.69
C VAL A 442 -14.56 15.62 -0.40
N THR A 443 -15.01 16.09 0.77
CA THR A 443 -16.37 15.87 1.23
C THR A 443 -17.10 17.20 1.48
N PRO A 444 -18.44 17.21 1.35
CA PRO A 444 -19.30 16.13 0.84
C PRO A 444 -19.40 16.09 -0.70
N TYR A 445 -18.70 16.95 -1.43
CA TYR A 445 -18.92 17.21 -2.86
C TYR A 445 -17.92 16.50 -3.76
N ASP A 446 -18.35 16.20 -4.98
CA ASP A 446 -17.53 15.54 -6.00
C ASP A 446 -17.58 16.30 -7.34
N SER A 447 -16.92 15.73 -8.36
CA SER A 447 -16.85 16.29 -9.71
C SER A 447 -17.82 15.68 -10.72
N PHE A 448 -18.70 14.76 -10.32
CA PHE A 448 -19.53 13.98 -11.24
C PHE A 448 -21.04 13.88 -10.88
N SER A 449 -21.44 14.15 -9.64
CA SER A 449 -22.82 14.00 -9.19
C SER A 449 -23.24 14.94 -8.04
N ASN A 450 -22.44 15.08 -6.99
CA ASN A 450 -22.76 15.94 -5.85
C ASN A 450 -21.95 17.24 -5.90
N PHE A 451 -22.42 18.19 -6.71
CA PHE A 451 -21.70 19.45 -6.94
C PHE A 451 -21.94 20.48 -5.83
N ALA A 452 -20.90 21.23 -5.48
CA ALA A 452 -21.01 22.38 -4.60
C ALA A 452 -21.66 23.58 -5.32
N THR A 453 -22.15 24.53 -4.54
CA THR A 453 -22.56 25.88 -4.95
C THR A 453 -21.64 26.90 -4.30
N ALA A 454 -21.45 28.04 -4.97
CA ALA A 454 -20.58 29.12 -4.49
C ALA A 454 -20.93 29.56 -3.07
N GLY A 455 -19.91 29.68 -2.20
CA GLY A 455 -20.06 30.04 -0.79
C GLY A 455 -20.19 28.85 0.16
N GLN A 456 -20.16 27.60 -0.32
CA GLN A 456 -20.19 26.41 0.54
C GLN A 456 -18.81 26.05 1.08
N ALA A 457 -18.81 25.55 2.31
CA ALA A 457 -17.65 24.96 2.96
C ALA A 457 -17.36 23.56 2.39
N ILE A 458 -16.08 23.24 2.28
CA ILE A 458 -15.58 21.92 1.90
C ILE A 458 -14.61 21.42 2.94
N GLU A 459 -14.49 20.10 3.04
CA GLU A 459 -13.57 19.43 3.95
C GLU A 459 -12.78 18.36 3.19
N THR A 460 -11.61 17.99 3.69
CA THR A 460 -10.86 16.83 3.20
C THR A 460 -10.85 15.75 4.27
N THR A 461 -10.97 14.50 3.88
CA THR A 461 -10.70 13.37 4.76
C THR A 461 -9.47 12.62 4.27
N THR A 462 -8.64 12.15 5.20
CA THR A 462 -7.44 11.40 4.86
C THR A 462 -7.18 10.37 5.94
N THR A 463 -7.02 9.10 5.56
CA THR A 463 -6.71 8.01 6.49
C THR A 463 -5.75 7.00 5.85
N GLY A 464 -5.12 6.17 6.67
CA GLY A 464 -4.23 5.12 6.19
C GLY A 464 -2.86 5.64 5.74
N LEU A 465 -2.50 6.89 6.07
CA LEU A 465 -1.16 7.39 5.83
C LEU A 465 -0.12 6.77 6.76
N GLN A 466 1.13 6.85 6.33
CA GLN A 466 2.26 6.41 7.13
C GLN A 466 2.37 7.32 8.35
N TYR A 467 2.39 6.75 9.54
CA TYR A 467 2.75 7.47 10.75
C TYR A 467 4.08 6.92 11.26
N ASP A 468 4.95 7.80 11.77
CA ASP A 468 6.13 7.38 12.49
C ASP A 468 6.09 7.91 13.93
N LYS A 469 6.57 7.10 14.87
CA LYS A 469 6.54 7.47 16.30
C LYS A 469 7.49 8.63 16.63
N ILE A 470 8.42 8.92 15.73
CA ILE A 470 9.44 9.97 15.89
C ILE A 470 9.07 11.28 15.18
N GLY A 471 7.93 11.34 14.48
CA GLY A 471 7.37 12.56 13.90
C GLY A 471 8.15 13.16 12.73
N THR A 472 8.91 12.35 12.00
CA THR A 472 9.68 12.77 10.82
C THR A 472 8.86 12.72 9.54
N VAL A 473 7.81 11.89 9.51
CA VAL A 473 6.91 11.81 8.36
C VAL A 473 5.90 12.95 8.42
N ARG A 474 5.84 13.74 7.34
CA ARG A 474 4.89 14.84 7.18
C ARG A 474 4.21 14.79 5.83
N TYR A 475 2.98 15.28 5.80
CA TYR A 475 2.19 15.42 4.59
C TYR A 475 1.63 16.81 4.47
N GLN A 476 1.39 17.23 3.23
CA GLN A 476 0.79 18.51 2.92
C GLN A 476 -0.35 18.32 1.92
N ILE A 477 -1.50 18.90 2.24
CA ILE A 477 -2.63 19.02 1.31
C ILE A 477 -2.54 20.39 0.67
N ALA A 478 -2.47 20.41 -0.67
CA ALA A 478 -2.45 21.63 -1.47
C ALA A 478 -3.58 21.62 -2.48
N TRP A 479 -4.13 22.80 -2.74
CA TRP A 479 -5.28 23.00 -3.62
C TRP A 479 -4.87 23.57 -4.96
N PHE A 480 -5.50 23.11 -6.03
CA PHE A 480 -5.21 23.50 -7.41
C PHE A 480 -6.49 23.88 -8.14
N ASP A 481 -6.36 24.84 -9.06
CA ASP A 481 -7.42 25.18 -10.01
C ASP A 481 -7.40 24.27 -11.26
N GLU A 482 -8.37 24.48 -12.14
CA GLU A 482 -8.56 23.73 -13.40
C GLU A 482 -7.37 23.86 -14.38
N ALA A 483 -6.55 24.90 -14.23
CA ALA A 483 -5.34 25.08 -15.03
C ALA A 483 -4.13 24.36 -14.42
N GLY A 484 -4.33 23.69 -13.28
CA GLY A 484 -3.27 23.04 -12.52
C GLY A 484 -2.39 24.02 -11.75
N LYS A 485 -2.84 25.27 -11.54
CA LYS A 485 -2.11 26.25 -10.74
C LYS A 485 -2.47 26.09 -9.26
N GLU A 486 -1.45 26.06 -8.41
CA GLU A 486 -1.64 25.98 -6.96
C GLU A 486 -2.29 27.26 -6.42
N LEU A 487 -3.30 27.06 -5.57
CA LEU A 487 -4.02 28.07 -4.81
C LEU A 487 -3.40 28.15 -3.41
N THR A 488 -2.25 28.83 -3.32
CA THR A 488 -1.44 28.87 -2.09
C THR A 488 -2.17 29.40 -0.86
N GLN A 489 -3.23 30.19 -1.05
CA GLN A 489 -4.09 30.68 0.03
C GLN A 489 -4.93 29.58 0.71
N TYR A 490 -5.12 28.43 0.07
CA TYR A 490 -5.86 27.28 0.62
C TYR A 490 -4.94 26.11 0.98
N THR A 491 -3.66 26.14 0.58
CA THR A 491 -2.69 25.11 0.94
C THR A 491 -2.43 25.11 2.45
N CYS A 492 -2.59 23.95 3.09
CA CYS A 492 -2.34 23.79 4.51
C CYS A 492 -0.85 23.61 4.82
N PRO A 493 -0.39 23.92 6.05
CA PRO A 493 0.99 23.63 6.45
C PRO A 493 1.24 22.11 6.50
N PRO A 494 2.50 21.66 6.33
CA PRO A 494 2.86 20.25 6.53
C PRO A 494 2.56 19.76 7.95
N VAL A 495 1.82 18.68 8.05
CA VAL A 495 1.38 18.07 9.32
C VAL A 495 1.77 16.60 9.38
N ALA A 496 2.07 16.12 10.59
CA ALA A 496 2.22 14.70 10.83
C ALA A 496 0.84 14.06 10.99
N PRO A 497 0.60 12.85 10.47
CA PRO A 497 -0.63 12.14 10.76
C PRO A 497 -0.66 11.65 12.20
N ASP A 498 -1.87 11.42 12.71
CA ASP A 498 -2.04 10.78 14.01
C ASP A 498 -1.68 9.28 13.96
N ALA A 499 -1.80 8.60 15.09
CA ALA A 499 -1.49 7.17 15.21
C ALA A 499 -2.42 6.25 14.36
N SER A 500 -3.50 6.78 13.79
CA SER A 500 -4.39 6.08 12.86
C SER A 500 -4.06 6.38 11.39
N GLY A 501 -3.03 7.18 11.12
CA GLY A 501 -2.70 7.61 9.76
C GLY A 501 -3.65 8.70 9.25
N THR A 502 -4.31 9.45 10.14
CA THR A 502 -5.30 10.47 9.78
C THR A 502 -4.70 11.88 9.82
N LEU A 503 -5.07 12.71 8.85
CA LEU A 503 -4.75 14.15 8.86
C LEU A 503 -5.95 14.98 9.30
N PRO A 504 -5.72 16.14 9.95
CA PRO A 504 -6.77 17.14 10.10
C PRO A 504 -7.25 17.60 8.72
N SER A 505 -8.53 17.93 8.62
CA SER A 505 -9.10 18.45 7.37
C SER A 505 -8.39 19.73 6.93
N CYS A 506 -8.11 19.81 5.63
CA CYS A 506 -7.59 20.99 4.93
C CYS A 506 -8.71 21.62 4.09
N GLY A 507 -9.80 21.99 4.75
CA GLY A 507 -10.98 22.59 4.15
C GLY A 507 -10.89 24.09 3.90
N PHE A 508 -11.79 24.61 3.06
CA PHE A 508 -11.99 26.06 2.88
C PHE A 508 -13.44 26.40 2.51
N VAL A 509 -13.79 27.68 2.46
CA VAL A 509 -15.09 28.16 1.96
C VAL A 509 -14.90 28.70 0.54
N THR A 510 -15.67 28.17 -0.40
CA THR A 510 -15.60 28.58 -1.82
C THR A 510 -16.00 30.04 -2.02
N ASP A 511 -15.47 30.70 -3.06
CA ASP A 511 -15.80 32.10 -3.34
C ASP A 511 -17.30 32.27 -3.60
N PRO A 512 -18.04 33.05 -2.77
CA PRO A 512 -19.47 33.28 -2.98
C PRO A 512 -19.78 34.04 -4.27
N ASN A 513 -18.78 34.70 -4.87
CA ASN A 513 -18.92 35.51 -6.08
C ASN A 513 -18.48 34.79 -7.36
N LEU A 514 -18.28 33.47 -7.30
CA LEU A 514 -17.81 32.64 -8.42
C LEU A 514 -18.62 32.94 -9.70
N LYS A 515 -17.92 33.26 -10.80
CA LYS A 515 -18.55 33.70 -12.07
C LYS A 515 -18.81 32.57 -13.06
N LYS A 516 -18.09 31.47 -12.93
CA LYS A 516 -18.18 30.30 -13.80
C LYS A 516 -18.08 29.02 -12.98
N THR A 517 -18.62 27.93 -13.52
CA THR A 517 -18.40 26.59 -12.96
C THR A 517 -16.91 26.32 -12.91
N THR A 518 -16.41 25.94 -11.73
CA THR A 518 -14.98 25.76 -11.46
C THR A 518 -14.75 24.45 -10.72
N THR A 519 -13.84 23.62 -11.22
CA THR A 519 -13.33 22.43 -10.54
C THR A 519 -12.10 22.79 -9.69
N TYR A 520 -12.07 22.31 -8.46
CA TYR A 520 -10.93 22.41 -7.55
C TYR A 520 -10.40 21.02 -7.26
N THR A 521 -9.08 20.88 -7.22
CA THR A 521 -8.40 19.61 -6.94
C THR A 521 -7.60 19.72 -5.65
N ALA A 522 -7.86 18.85 -4.69
CA ALA A 522 -7.00 18.65 -3.54
C ALA A 522 -5.95 17.60 -3.92
N ARG A 523 -4.68 17.87 -3.62
CA ARG A 523 -3.58 16.94 -3.83
C ARG A 523 -2.83 16.73 -2.52
N LEU A 524 -2.55 15.46 -2.22
CA LEU A 524 -1.82 15.04 -1.03
C LEU A 524 -0.36 14.76 -1.40
N PHE A 525 0.58 15.40 -0.70
CA PHE A 525 2.02 15.26 -0.95
C PHE A 525 2.74 14.77 0.29
N ALA A 526 3.78 13.96 0.09
CA ALA A 526 4.80 13.72 1.10
C ALA A 526 5.65 14.99 1.28
N VAL A 527 6.18 15.17 2.49
CA VAL A 527 7.11 16.25 2.83
C VAL A 527 8.30 15.63 3.53
N SER A 528 9.50 15.87 2.98
CA SER A 528 10.74 15.34 3.51
C SER A 528 11.05 15.89 4.91
N PRO A 529 11.95 15.25 5.68
CA PRO A 529 12.39 15.76 6.97
C PRO A 529 13.02 17.18 6.92
N SER A 530 13.54 17.59 5.76
CA SER A 530 14.07 18.95 5.54
C SER A 530 12.98 19.98 5.23
N GLY A 531 11.70 19.57 5.21
CA GLY A 531 10.54 20.42 4.95
C GLY A 531 10.25 20.63 3.46
N VAL A 532 10.86 19.84 2.57
CA VAL A 532 10.66 19.97 1.12
C VAL A 532 9.50 19.08 0.70
N ARG A 533 8.45 19.69 0.12
CA ARG A 533 7.32 18.96 -0.47
C ARG A 533 7.76 18.22 -1.74
N ASP A 534 7.26 17.01 -1.92
CA ASP A 534 7.45 16.26 -3.15
C ASP A 534 6.86 17.00 -4.37
N GLY A 535 7.47 16.80 -5.54
CA GLY A 535 6.92 17.26 -6.81
C GLY A 535 5.70 16.45 -7.26
N LEU A 536 5.55 15.23 -6.75
CA LEU A 536 4.48 14.30 -7.12
C LEU A 536 3.48 14.14 -5.98
N ALA A 537 2.19 14.19 -6.34
CA ALA A 537 1.12 13.91 -5.39
C ALA A 537 0.97 12.39 -5.21
N ILE A 538 0.85 11.95 -3.96
CA ILE A 538 0.57 10.56 -3.59
C ILE A 538 -0.81 10.16 -4.13
N THR A 539 -1.78 11.06 -3.95
CA THR A 539 -3.14 10.90 -4.44
C THR A 539 -3.79 12.28 -4.55
N GLN A 540 -4.96 12.33 -5.18
CA GLN A 540 -5.73 13.54 -5.35
C GLN A 540 -7.21 13.20 -5.39
N ASP A 541 -8.03 14.20 -5.11
CA ASP A 541 -9.45 14.16 -5.36
C ASP A 541 -9.96 15.56 -5.73
N SER A 542 -11.17 15.67 -6.26
CA SER A 542 -11.69 16.91 -6.83
C SER A 542 -13.18 17.07 -6.60
N PHE A 543 -13.60 18.33 -6.55
CA PHE A 543 -15.01 18.69 -6.55
C PHE A 543 -15.28 19.86 -7.49
N THR A 544 -16.52 20.00 -7.93
CA THR A 544 -16.93 21.10 -8.82
C THR A 544 -17.94 22.03 -8.16
N VAL A 545 -17.71 23.33 -8.29
CA VAL A 545 -18.54 24.42 -7.75
C VAL A 545 -19.32 25.09 -8.88
N LYS A 546 -20.64 25.19 -8.73
CA LYS A 546 -21.52 25.98 -9.60
C LYS A 546 -21.68 27.40 -9.07
N PRO A 547 -21.62 28.44 -9.93
CA PRO A 547 -22.01 29.80 -9.56
C PRO A 547 -23.40 29.83 -8.95
N LEU A 548 -23.64 30.75 -8.04
CA LEU A 548 -25.01 31.12 -7.71
C LEU A 548 -25.70 31.57 -9.00
N PRO A 549 -27.00 31.23 -9.19
CA PRO A 549 -27.78 31.82 -10.26
C PRO A 549 -27.58 33.34 -10.18
N ALA A 550 -27.13 33.95 -11.28
CA ALA A 550 -27.21 35.41 -11.37
C ALA A 550 -28.63 35.74 -10.97
N SER A 551 -28.79 36.68 -10.04
CA SER A 551 -30.10 37.15 -9.59
C SER A 551 -30.83 37.73 -10.79
N GLY A 552 -31.39 36.85 -11.62
CA GLY A 552 -32.37 37.17 -12.61
C GLY A 552 -33.49 37.80 -11.84
N HIS A 553 -33.93 38.94 -12.32
CA HIS A 553 -35.17 39.56 -11.92
C HIS A 553 -36.23 38.46 -11.77
N TYR A 554 -36.44 37.96 -10.55
CA TYR A 554 -37.68 37.34 -10.17
C TYR A 554 -38.66 38.51 -10.17
N GLY A 555 -39.17 38.85 -11.35
CA GLY A 555 -40.48 39.46 -11.47
C GLY A 555 -41.40 38.50 -10.76
N ALA A 556 -41.72 38.81 -9.51
CA ALA A 556 -42.68 38.07 -8.74
C ALA A 556 -44.01 38.14 -9.49
N HIS A 557 -44.27 37.16 -10.36
CA HIS A 557 -45.62 36.85 -10.79
C HIS A 557 -46.32 36.22 -9.58
N LEU A 558 -46.71 37.09 -8.63
CA LEU A 558 -47.78 36.79 -7.70
C LEU A 558 -49.02 36.53 -8.56
N TRP A 559 -49.35 35.24 -8.72
CA TRP A 559 -50.69 34.84 -9.10
C TRP A 559 -51.63 35.17 -7.94
N PHE A 560 -52.18 36.38 -7.94
CA PHE A 560 -53.36 36.69 -7.13
C PHE A 560 -54.57 36.03 -7.76
N TYR A 561 -55.06 34.97 -7.13
CA TYR A 561 -56.38 34.41 -7.41
C TYR A 561 -57.44 35.38 -6.86
N ASN A 562 -57.90 36.32 -7.68
CA ASN A 562 -58.94 37.26 -7.28
C ASN A 562 -60.34 36.65 -7.50
N ARG A 563 -60.93 36.09 -6.44
CA ARG A 563 -62.38 35.88 -6.35
C ARG A 563 -63.02 37.18 -5.84
N GLY A 564 -63.66 37.90 -6.76
CA GLY A 564 -64.85 38.67 -6.43
C GLY A 564 -64.66 40.15 -6.13
N SER A 565 -65.05 40.93 -7.14
CA SER A 565 -65.88 42.14 -7.03
C SER A 565 -65.21 43.52 -6.91
N LYS A 566 -65.69 44.37 -7.85
CA LYS A 566 -65.71 45.84 -7.93
C LYS A 566 -64.48 46.54 -8.53
N GLN A 567 -64.74 47.03 -9.73
CA GLN A 567 -63.96 48.02 -10.47
C GLN A 567 -63.74 49.29 -9.64
N HIS A 568 -62.51 49.79 -9.62
CA HIS A 568 -62.22 51.21 -9.82
C HIS A 568 -60.84 51.36 -10.46
N TRP A 569 -60.80 52.15 -11.53
CA TRP A 569 -59.59 52.55 -12.24
C TRP A 569 -58.85 53.63 -11.47
N PHE A 570 -57.55 53.50 -11.28
CA PHE A 570 -56.63 54.64 -11.18
C PHE A 570 -55.33 54.36 -11.92
N ARG A 571 -55.00 55.28 -12.84
CA ARG A 571 -53.72 55.43 -13.55
C ARG A 571 -52.74 56.20 -12.66
N CYS A 572 -51.46 55.88 -12.78
CA CYS A 572 -50.22 56.68 -12.62
C CYS A 572 -49.15 55.75 -12.02
N GLY A 573 -47.90 55.68 -12.46
CA GLY A 573 -47.10 56.52 -13.35
C GLY A 573 -45.64 56.23 -12.91
N ALA A 574 -44.77 55.89 -13.84
CA ALA A 574 -43.36 55.63 -13.57
C ALA A 574 -42.63 56.92 -13.13
N ALA A 575 -41.66 56.80 -12.22
CA ALA A 575 -40.52 57.73 -12.12
C ALA A 575 -39.41 57.19 -11.18
N PHE A 576 -38.25 56.93 -11.81
CA PHE A 576 -36.84 56.82 -11.34
C PHE A 576 -36.41 55.67 -10.44
#